data_AF-A0A961US00-F1
#
_entry.id   AF-A0A961US00-F1
#
_cell.length_a   1.000
_cell.length_b   1.000
_cell.length_c   1.000
_cell.angle_alpha   90.00
_cell.angle_beta   90.00
_cell.angle_gamma   90.00
#
_symmetry.space_group_name_H-M   'P 1'
#
loop_
_entity.id
_entity.type
_entity.pdbx_description
1 polymer ?
#
loop_
_entity_poly.entity_id
_entity_poly.type
_entity_poly.pdbx_seq_one_letter_code
_entity_poly.pdbx_strand_id
1 'polypeptide(L)'
;MKPILIFDSGVGGLTVLRELRVLAPDRRYVYVADDAAFPYGAWEEPALLKHMVALFGDLIRAYEPEITVIACNTASTLAINALREAYPNEIFVGTVPAIKPAAERTRSGVVAVLATPGTVKRQYTRDLIRDY
;
A
#
# COMPACT_ATOMS: atom_id res chain seq x y z
N MET A 1 -17.35 -16.59 -3.42
CA MET A 1 -16.66 -15.44 -4.04
C MET A 1 -15.43 -15.12 -3.20
N LYS A 2 -14.25 -15.02 -3.81
CA LYS A 2 -13.01 -14.68 -3.10
C LYS A 2 -13.06 -13.22 -2.61
N PRO A 3 -12.49 -12.88 -1.45
CA PRO A 3 -12.53 -11.52 -0.93
C PRO A 3 -11.51 -10.61 -1.62
N ILE A 4 -11.75 -9.30 -1.55
CA ILE A 4 -10.71 -8.28 -1.73
C ILE A 4 -10.02 -8.12 -0.37
N LEU A 5 -8.72 -8.34 -0.30
CA LEU A 5 -7.93 -8.11 0.91
C LEU A 5 -7.40 -6.67 0.88
N ILE A 6 -7.62 -5.91 1.95
CA ILE A 6 -7.05 -4.58 2.15
C ILE A 6 -6.05 -4.68 3.29
N PHE A 7 -4.83 -4.26 3.02
CA PHE A 7 -3.74 -4.24 3.98
C PHE A 7 -3.32 -2.82 4.31
N ASP A 8 -3.19 -2.50 5.59
CA ASP A 8 -2.61 -1.27 6.09
C ASP A 8 -1.71 -1.54 7.29
N SER A 9 -0.76 -0.63 7.57
CA SER A 9 0.03 -0.74 8.80
C SER A 9 -0.78 -0.37 10.05
N GLY A 10 -1.99 0.19 9.89
CA GLY A 10 -2.88 0.54 10.98
C GLY A 10 -4.33 0.74 10.50
N VAL A 11 -4.94 1.87 10.89
CA VAL A 11 -6.36 2.18 10.57
C VAL A 11 -6.53 3.23 9.46
N GLY A 12 -5.44 3.79 8.93
CA GLY A 12 -5.50 4.84 7.91
C GLY A 12 -6.11 4.34 6.59
N GLY A 13 -5.87 3.06 6.27
CA GLY A 13 -6.41 2.36 5.11
C GLY A 13 -7.94 2.19 5.13
N LEU A 14 -8.62 2.46 6.24
CA LEU A 14 -10.09 2.45 6.29
C LEU A 14 -10.70 3.49 5.34
N THR A 15 -9.96 4.57 5.03
CA THR A 15 -10.36 5.55 4.00
C THR A 15 -10.42 4.93 2.61
N VAL A 16 -9.47 4.08 2.25
CA VAL A 16 -9.46 3.32 0.98
C VAL A 16 -10.60 2.31 0.97
N LEU A 17 -10.81 1.57 2.07
CA LEU A 17 -11.92 0.62 2.18
C LEU A 17 -13.28 1.31 2.02
N ARG A 18 -13.46 2.50 2.60
CA ARG A 18 -14.70 3.27 2.46
C ARG A 18 -15.02 3.56 1.00
N GLU A 19 -14.05 4.06 0.24
CA GLU A 19 -14.25 4.36 -1.19
C GLU A 19 -14.49 3.08 -2.01
N LEU A 20 -13.78 1.99 -1.72
CA LEU A 20 -14.00 0.70 -2.39
C LEU A 20 -15.43 0.19 -2.17
N ARG A 21 -15.98 0.32 -0.96
CA ARG A 21 -17.37 -0.09 -0.67
C ARG A 21 -18.41 0.75 -1.39
N VAL A 22 -18.10 2.00 -1.75
CA VAL A 22 -18.98 2.84 -2.58
C VAL A 22 -18.94 2.38 -4.03
N LEU A 23 -17.74 2.09 -4.56
CA LEU A 23 -17.56 1.71 -5.96
C LEU A 23 -17.93 0.25 -6.27
N ALA A 24 -17.81 -0.65 -5.30
CA ALA A 24 -18.06 -2.08 -5.46
C ALA A 24 -18.79 -2.67 -4.23
N PRO A 25 -20.02 -2.21 -3.94
CA PRO A 25 -20.74 -2.55 -2.70
C PRO A 25 -21.00 -4.04 -2.51
N ASP A 26 -21.10 -4.80 -3.60
CA ASP A 26 -21.43 -6.23 -3.58
C ASP A 26 -20.22 -7.14 -3.31
N ARG A 27 -19.00 -6.58 -3.17
CA ARG A 27 -17.78 -7.35 -2.92
C ARG A 27 -17.62 -7.67 -1.44
N ARG A 28 -17.02 -8.84 -1.15
CA ARG A 28 -16.57 -9.19 0.20
C ARG A 28 -15.18 -8.61 0.44
N TYR A 29 -14.99 -7.99 1.59
CA TYR A 29 -13.73 -7.37 1.98
C TYR A 29 -13.15 -8.05 3.23
N VAL A 30 -11.82 -8.16 3.28
CA VAL A 30 -11.05 -8.51 4.47
C VAL A 30 -10.08 -7.37 4.71
N TYR A 31 -10.20 -6.69 5.86
CA TYR A 31 -9.26 -5.63 6.24
C TYR A 31 -8.26 -6.16 7.26
N VAL A 32 -6.98 -5.94 7.00
CA VAL A 32 -5.88 -6.33 7.88
C VAL A 32 -5.11 -5.09 8.27
N ALA A 33 -5.01 -4.86 9.58
CA ALA A 33 -4.12 -3.87 10.18
C ALA A 33 -2.94 -4.62 10.82
N ASP A 34 -1.72 -4.31 10.39
CA ASP A 34 -0.50 -4.89 10.97
C ASP A 34 -0.02 -4.10 12.19
N ASP A 35 -0.82 -4.18 13.27
CA ASP A 35 -0.51 -3.53 14.54
C ASP A 35 0.77 -4.09 15.18
N ALA A 36 1.11 -5.35 14.89
CA ALA A 36 2.29 -6.02 15.43
C ALA A 36 3.62 -5.39 14.99
N ALA A 37 3.66 -4.80 13.78
CA ALA A 37 4.82 -4.06 13.29
C ALA A 37 4.60 -2.53 13.26
N PHE A 38 3.47 -2.03 13.75
CA PHE A 38 3.22 -0.59 13.82
C PHE A 38 4.12 0.09 14.87
N PRO A 39 4.67 1.29 14.60
CA PRO A 39 4.67 2.00 13.33
C PRO A 39 5.82 1.55 12.41
N TYR A 40 5.52 1.36 11.13
CA TYR A 40 6.50 0.92 10.12
C TYR A 40 7.71 1.86 10.00
N GLY A 41 7.54 3.15 10.30
CA GLY A 41 8.63 4.13 10.27
C GLY A 41 9.72 3.89 11.31
N ALA A 42 9.50 3.02 12.31
CA ALA A 42 10.47 2.68 13.33
C ALA A 42 11.34 1.44 13.00
N TRP A 43 11.07 0.79 11.86
CA TRP A 43 11.79 -0.43 11.46
C TRP A 43 12.88 -0.14 10.43
N GLU A 44 13.96 -0.93 10.50
CA GLU A 44 14.92 -1.05 9.41
C GLU A 44 14.28 -1.72 8.20
N GLU A 45 14.57 -1.19 7.00
CA GLU A 45 13.86 -1.56 5.78
C GLU A 45 13.96 -3.06 5.44
N PRO A 46 15.13 -3.72 5.53
CA PRO A 46 15.23 -5.14 5.24
C PRO A 46 14.43 -6.01 6.21
N ALA A 47 14.36 -5.60 7.49
CA ALA A 47 13.62 -6.32 8.51
C ALA A 47 12.12 -6.20 8.28
N LEU A 48 11.64 -4.99 7.99
CA LEU A 48 10.23 -4.74 7.68
C LEU A 48 9.79 -5.43 6.38
N LEU A 49 10.64 -5.43 5.35
CA LEU A 49 10.38 -6.13 4.10
C LEU A 49 10.22 -7.64 4.31
N LYS A 50 11.13 -8.25 5.08
CA LYS A 50 11.06 -9.67 5.43
C LYS A 50 9.78 -10.00 6.20
N HIS A 51 9.42 -9.18 7.17
CA HIS A 51 8.16 -9.31 7.93
C HIS A 51 6.95 -9.26 6.99
N MET A 52 6.85 -8.23 6.14
CA MET A 52 5.74 -8.09 5.21
C MET A 52 5.64 -9.26 4.25
N VAL A 53 6.73 -9.70 3.61
CA VAL A 53 6.66 -10.84 2.68
C VAL A 53 6.12 -12.09 3.39
N ALA A 54 6.61 -12.40 4.59
CA ALA A 54 6.11 -13.53 5.36
C ALA A 54 4.62 -13.39 5.73
N LEU A 55 4.22 -12.23 6.25
CA LEU A 55 2.84 -11.94 6.64
C LEU A 55 1.88 -12.06 5.47
N PHE A 56 2.23 -11.50 4.30
CA PHE A 56 1.38 -11.63 3.10
C PHE A 56 1.24 -13.10 2.68
N GLY A 57 2.28 -13.91 2.80
CA GLY A 57 2.18 -15.36 2.57
C GLY A 57 1.15 -16.05 3.47
N ASP A 58 1.09 -15.67 4.76
CA ASP A 58 0.07 -16.18 5.69
C ASP A 58 -1.33 -15.70 5.31
N LEU A 59 -1.48 -14.42 4.96
CA LEU A 59 -2.76 -13.83 4.57
C LEU A 59 -3.32 -14.43 3.28
N ILE A 60 -2.47 -14.65 2.28
CA ILE A 60 -2.84 -15.29 1.02
C ILE A 60 -3.35 -16.70 1.28
N ARG A 61 -2.63 -17.50 2.08
CA ARG A 61 -3.06 -18.85 2.46
C ARG A 61 -4.36 -18.87 3.25
N ALA A 62 -4.56 -17.91 4.14
CA ALA A 62 -5.72 -17.89 5.02
C ALA A 62 -7.02 -17.44 4.32
N TYR A 63 -6.91 -16.48 3.40
CA TYR A 63 -8.08 -15.81 2.83
C TYR A 63 -8.31 -16.07 1.34
N GLU A 64 -7.32 -16.60 0.62
CA GLU A 64 -7.34 -16.81 -0.83
C GLU A 64 -7.96 -15.63 -1.60
N PRO A 65 -7.41 -14.40 -1.46
CA PRO A 65 -8.02 -13.21 -2.02
C PRO A 65 -8.05 -13.26 -3.56
N GLU A 66 -9.02 -12.56 -4.15
CA GLU A 66 -9.04 -12.31 -5.60
C GLU A 66 -7.99 -11.26 -5.99
N ILE A 67 -7.80 -10.29 -5.10
CA ILE A 67 -6.88 -9.18 -5.26
C ILE A 67 -6.52 -8.63 -3.88
N THR A 68 -5.27 -8.20 -3.74
CA THR A 68 -4.76 -7.55 -2.53
C THR A 68 -4.47 -6.08 -2.78
N VAL A 69 -5.12 -5.21 -2.01
CA VAL A 69 -4.96 -3.76 -2.01
C VAL A 69 -4.08 -3.34 -0.83
N ILE A 70 -2.88 -2.83 -1.10
CA ILE A 70 -1.96 -2.28 -0.11
C ILE A 70 -2.27 -0.79 0.07
N ALA A 71 -3.07 -0.47 1.07
CA ALA A 71 -3.55 0.88 1.36
C ALA A 71 -2.50 1.77 2.06
N CYS A 72 -1.51 1.16 2.71
CA CYS A 72 -0.40 1.89 3.33
C CYS A 72 0.62 2.34 2.27
N ASN A 73 0.84 3.65 2.12
CA ASN A 73 1.87 4.19 1.22
C ASN A 73 3.28 3.67 1.57
N THR A 74 3.61 3.54 2.86
CA THR A 74 4.92 3.03 3.28
C THR A 74 5.07 1.55 2.92
N ALA A 75 4.05 0.71 3.16
CA ALA A 75 4.08 -0.70 2.77
C ALA A 75 4.16 -0.86 1.24
N SER A 76 3.34 -0.12 0.51
CA SER A 76 3.28 -0.16 -0.96
C SER A 76 4.62 0.21 -1.60
N THR A 77 5.21 1.34 -1.20
CA THR A 77 6.49 1.82 -1.75
C THR A 77 7.70 0.98 -1.35
N LEU A 78 7.60 0.16 -0.30
CA LEU A 78 8.66 -0.73 0.16
C LEU A 78 8.55 -2.15 -0.39
N ALA A 79 7.35 -2.76 -0.33
CA ALA A 79 7.20 -4.20 -0.52
C ALA A 79 6.54 -4.64 -1.83
N ILE A 80 5.85 -3.76 -2.58
CA ILE A 80 5.02 -4.24 -3.69
C ILE A 80 5.79 -5.02 -4.76
N ASN A 81 7.04 -4.64 -5.05
CA ASN A 81 7.88 -5.35 -6.01
C ASN A 81 8.32 -6.72 -5.47
N ALA A 82 8.79 -6.77 -4.23
CA ALA A 82 9.18 -8.02 -3.58
C ALA A 82 7.99 -8.98 -3.41
N LEU A 83 6.79 -8.46 -3.14
CA LEU A 83 5.57 -9.26 -3.06
C LEU A 83 5.19 -9.86 -4.41
N ARG A 84 5.29 -9.09 -5.50
CA ARG A 84 5.07 -9.60 -6.87
C ARG A 84 6.09 -10.63 -7.29
N GLU A 85 7.34 -10.49 -6.85
CA GLU A 85 8.39 -11.47 -7.11
C GLU A 85 8.17 -12.76 -6.31
N ALA A 86 7.84 -12.64 -5.02
CA ALA A 86 7.60 -13.79 -4.14
C ALA A 86 6.29 -14.53 -4.45
N TYR A 87 5.26 -13.82 -4.93
CA TYR A 87 3.93 -14.34 -5.21
C TYR A 87 3.46 -13.94 -6.62
N PRO A 88 4.08 -14.48 -7.69
CA PRO A 88 3.84 -14.03 -9.07
C PRO A 88 2.44 -14.33 -9.60
N ASN A 89 1.70 -15.25 -8.96
CA ASN A 89 0.33 -15.59 -9.33
C ASN A 89 -0.72 -14.71 -8.62
N GLU A 90 -0.30 -13.85 -7.68
CA GLU A 90 -1.19 -12.99 -6.90
C GLU A 90 -1.25 -11.58 -7.47
N ILE A 91 -2.42 -10.94 -7.37
CA ILE A 91 -2.63 -9.58 -7.87
C ILE A 91 -2.47 -8.58 -6.73
N PHE A 92 -1.47 -7.71 -6.82
CA PHE A 92 -1.23 -6.61 -5.88
C PHE A 92 -1.47 -5.25 -6.51
N VAL A 93 -2.30 -4.45 -5.84
CA VAL A 93 -2.51 -3.02 -6.13
C VAL A 93 -2.05 -2.22 -4.93
N GLY A 94 -1.09 -1.33 -5.13
CA GLY A 94 -0.60 -0.46 -4.06
C GLY A 94 -1.05 0.97 -4.25
N THR A 95 -1.16 1.71 -3.14
CA THR A 95 -1.27 3.17 -3.19
C THR A 95 0.08 3.80 -3.49
N VAL A 96 0.04 4.99 -4.08
CA VAL A 96 1.23 5.80 -4.35
C VAL A 96 0.99 7.19 -3.81
N PRO A 97 2.05 7.94 -3.42
CA PRO A 97 1.90 9.36 -3.12
C PRO A 97 1.19 10.05 -4.28
N ALA A 98 0.21 10.91 -3.98
CA ALA A 98 -0.64 11.58 -4.95
C ALA A 98 0.09 12.70 -5.72
N ILE A 99 1.33 12.46 -6.14
CA ILE A 99 2.20 13.39 -6.86
C ILE A 99 1.67 13.62 -8.27
N LYS A 100 1.48 12.55 -9.05
CA LYS A 100 0.92 12.62 -10.40
C LYS A 100 -0.38 13.46 -10.47
N PRO A 101 -1.44 13.14 -9.71
CA PRO A 101 -2.67 13.93 -9.79
C PRO A 101 -2.49 15.37 -9.27
N ALA A 102 -1.54 15.62 -8.36
CA ALA A 102 -1.24 16.99 -7.94
C ALA A 102 -0.52 17.78 -9.03
N ALA A 103 0.45 17.17 -9.73
CA ALA A 103 1.15 17.74 -10.87
C ALA A 103 0.20 18.01 -12.05
N GLU A 104 -0.70 17.08 -12.36
CA GLU A 104 -1.69 17.24 -13.44
C GLU A 104 -2.75 18.33 -13.15
N ARG A 105 -2.99 18.67 -11.89
CA ARG A 105 -4.07 19.58 -11.47
C ARG A 105 -3.59 20.93 -10.93
N THR A 106 -2.30 21.08 -10.65
CA THR A 106 -1.77 22.33 -10.10
C THR A 106 -1.82 23.45 -11.13
N ARG A 107 -2.12 24.67 -10.66
CA ARG A 107 -2.06 25.89 -11.48
C ARG A 107 -0.75 26.65 -11.27
N SER A 108 -0.10 26.45 -10.13
CA SER A 108 1.12 27.18 -9.74
C SER A 108 2.40 26.42 -10.04
N GLY A 109 2.32 25.09 -10.30
CA GLY A 109 3.48 24.22 -10.38
C GLY A 109 4.12 23.88 -9.01
N VAL A 110 3.58 24.40 -7.91
CA VAL A 110 4.12 24.18 -6.56
C VAL A 110 3.20 23.22 -5.80
N VAL A 111 3.74 22.10 -5.33
CA VAL A 111 3.02 21.05 -4.60
C VAL A 111 3.77 20.72 -3.31
N ALA A 112 3.05 20.66 -2.18
CA ALA A 112 3.58 20.15 -0.92
C ALA A 112 3.07 18.72 -0.68
N VAL A 113 3.98 17.79 -0.39
CA VAL A 113 3.65 16.39 -0.05
C VAL A 113 3.97 16.15 1.41
N LEU A 114 2.94 15.85 2.21
CA LEU A 114 3.09 15.44 3.60
C LEU A 114 3.09 13.91 3.66
N ALA A 115 4.19 13.32 4.13
CA ALA A 115 4.35 11.88 4.22
C ALA A 115 5.29 11.49 5.36
N THR A 116 5.28 10.21 5.75
CA THR A 116 6.21 9.70 6.77
C THR A 116 7.66 9.80 6.30
N PRO A 117 8.65 9.88 7.20
CA PRO A 117 10.06 9.95 6.82
C PRO A 117 10.50 8.81 5.88
N GLY A 118 9.94 7.61 6.10
CA GLY A 118 10.14 6.47 5.22
C GLY A 118 9.65 6.76 3.80
N THR A 119 8.41 7.20 3.63
CA THR A 119 7.85 7.49 2.30
C THR A 119 8.59 8.65 1.58
N VAL A 120 9.02 9.69 2.30
CA VAL A 120 9.76 10.83 1.69
C VAL A 120 11.14 10.42 1.17
N LYS A 121 11.87 9.55 1.88
CA LYS A 121 13.24 9.16 1.51
C LYS A 121 13.31 8.15 0.35
N ARG A 122 12.19 7.53 -0.03
CA ARG A 122 12.14 6.40 -0.98
C ARG A 122 12.42 6.83 -2.42
N GLN A 123 13.15 5.99 -3.13
CA GLN A 123 13.40 6.17 -4.57
C GLN A 123 12.09 6.26 -5.36
N TYR A 124 11.08 5.46 -5.01
CA TYR A 124 9.76 5.51 -5.64
C TYR A 124 9.13 6.92 -5.63
N THR A 125 9.19 7.61 -4.49
CA THR A 125 8.68 8.98 -4.37
C THR A 125 9.50 9.96 -5.21
N ARG A 126 10.84 9.78 -5.26
CA ARG A 126 11.73 10.60 -6.09
C ARG A 126 11.46 10.40 -7.58
N ASP A 127 11.21 9.16 -7.99
CA ASP A 127 10.87 8.83 -9.37
C ASP A 127 9.56 9.51 -9.78
N LEU A 128 8.53 9.45 -8.92
CA LEU A 128 7.27 10.16 -9.16
C LEU A 128 7.44 11.68 -9.29
N ILE A 129 8.31 12.31 -8.48
CA ILE A 129 8.58 13.76 -8.57
C ILE A 129 9.36 14.11 -9.86
N ARG A 130 10.21 13.20 -10.34
CA ARG A 130 10.98 13.42 -11.57
C ARG A 130 10.10 13.25 -12.80
N ASP A 131 9.20 12.27 -12.78
CA ASP A 131 8.44 11.84 -13.95
C ASP A 131 7.16 12.68 -14.16
N TYR A 132 6.72 13.46 -13.16
CA TYR A 132 5.52 14.30 -13.19
C TYR A 132 5.77 15.68 -12.59
#